data_AF-A0A8T5JCQ5-F1
#
_entry.id   AF-A0A8T5JCQ5-F1
#
_cell.length_a   1.000
_cell.length_b   1.000
_cell.length_c   1.000
_cell.angle_alpha   90.00
_cell.angle_beta   90.00
_cell.angle_gamma   90.00
#
_symmetry.space_group_name_H-M   'P 1'
#
loop_
_entity.id
_entity.type
_entity.pdbx_description
1 polymer ?
#
loop_
_entity_poly.entity_id
_entity_poly.type
_entity_poly.pdbx_seq_one_letter_code
_entity_poly.pdbx_strand_id
1 'polypeptide(L)'
;MDESLCIGWIDGNVKHIDDDEYVQWFSPRRRNSPWSRRNRDKVGKLIGGEFMTEVGLATIVKAKVNGRWEAAYAPMDLTIISDELLDALKSNKMANDNF
;
A
#
# COMPACT_ATOMS: atom_id res chain seq x y z
N MET A 1 11.95 -6.98 4.75
CA MET A 1 10.66 -6.56 5.32
C MET A 1 9.50 -7.03 4.46
N ASP A 2 9.50 -8.33 4.24
CA ASP A 2 8.39 -9.09 3.68
C ASP A 2 7.86 -10.07 4.75
N GLU A 3 8.67 -10.33 5.79
CA GLU A 3 8.41 -11.20 6.92
C GLU A 3 7.20 -10.75 7.76
N SER A 4 6.95 -9.44 7.84
CA SER A 4 5.76 -8.91 8.51
C SER A 4 4.47 -9.37 7.81
N LEU A 5 4.48 -9.46 6.47
CA LEU A 5 3.33 -9.96 5.70
C LEU A 5 3.09 -11.45 5.97
N CYS A 6 4.15 -12.24 6.19
CA CYS A 6 4.04 -13.66 6.52
C CYS A 6 3.23 -13.91 7.79
N ILE A 7 3.18 -12.96 8.72
CA ILE A 7 2.44 -13.05 10.00
C ILE A 7 1.20 -12.13 10.03
N GLY A 8 0.80 -11.55 8.90
CA GLY A 8 -0.40 -10.71 8.80
C GLY A 8 -0.24 -9.29 9.33
N TRP A 9 1.00 -8.81 9.44
CA TRP A 9 1.35 -7.45 9.85
C TRP A 9 1.64 -6.57 8.64
N ILE A 10 1.73 -5.27 8.88
CA ILE A 10 2.14 -4.25 7.91
C ILE A 10 3.12 -3.29 8.58
N ASP A 11 4.11 -2.87 7.82
CA ASP A 11 4.99 -1.77 8.17
C ASP A 11 4.32 -0.41 7.93
N GLY A 12 4.73 0.60 8.68
CA GLY A 12 4.26 1.96 8.51
C GLY A 12 5.42 2.93 8.41
N ASN A 13 5.23 4.10 9.02
CA ASN A 13 6.20 5.18 8.92
C ASN A 13 7.57 4.77 9.47
N VAL A 14 8.60 5.23 8.77
CA VAL A 14 9.98 5.22 9.24
C VAL A 14 10.27 6.57 9.89
N LYS A 15 10.85 6.53 11.08
CA LYS A 15 11.35 7.72 11.79
C LYS A 15 12.87 7.63 11.86
N HIS A 16 13.53 8.63 11.29
CA HIS A 16 14.98 8.81 11.42
C HIS A 16 15.32 9.26 12.85
N ILE A 17 16.38 8.70 13.44
CA ILE A 17 16.91 9.10 14.74
C ILE A 17 18.19 9.91 14.54
N ASP A 18 19.17 9.33 13.85
CA ASP A 18 20.45 9.95 13.49
C ASP A 18 21.03 9.29 12.23
N ASP A 19 22.24 9.66 11.82
CA ASP A 19 22.86 9.27 10.54
C ASP A 19 22.97 7.75 10.34
N ASP A 20 22.96 6.96 11.42
CA ASP A 20 23.12 5.51 11.37
C ASP A 20 21.86 4.75 11.83
N GLU A 21 20.92 5.42 12.50
CA GLU A 21 19.76 4.78 13.14
C GLU A 21 18.39 5.30 12.65
N TYR A 22 17.49 4.35 12.38
CA TYR A 22 16.08 4.62 12.13
C TYR A 22 15.18 3.59 12.81
N VAL A 23 13.96 4.01 13.11
CA VAL A 23 12.91 3.13 13.66
C VAL A 23 11.80 2.99 12.64
N GLN A 24 11.40 1.75 12.38
CA GLN A 24 10.26 1.44 11.54
C GLN A 24 9.12 0.86 12.37
N TRP A 25 7.93 1.43 12.18
CA TRP A 25 6.74 0.96 12.88
C TRP A 25 6.14 -0.27 12.21
N PHE A 26 5.65 -1.22 13.00
CA PHE A 26 4.92 -2.38 12.52
C PHE A 26 3.65 -2.61 13.34
N SER A 27 2.61 -3.13 12.70
CA SER A 27 1.39 -3.52 13.40
C SER A 27 0.63 -4.64 12.71
N PRO A 28 -0.24 -5.36 13.43
CA PRO A 28 -1.22 -6.23 12.82
C PRO A 28 -2.12 -5.47 11.83
N ARG A 29 -2.40 -6.06 10.67
CA ARG A 29 -3.32 -5.43 9.71
C ARG A 29 -4.73 -5.35 10.29
N ARG A 30 -5.30 -4.14 10.32
CA ARG A 30 -6.71 -3.95 10.69
C ARG A 30 -7.61 -4.49 9.58
N ARG A 31 -8.85 -4.85 9.94
CA ARG A 31 -9.86 -5.39 9.01
C ARG A 31 -9.97 -4.56 7.73
N ASN A 32 -10.01 -3.23 7.85
CA ASN A 32 -10.23 -2.33 6.72
C ASN A 32 -8.94 -1.71 6.15
N SER A 33 -7.76 -2.17 6.55
CA SER A 33 -6.49 -1.63 6.06
C SER A 33 -6.34 -1.86 4.55
N PRO A 34 -6.00 -0.82 3.76
CA PRO A 34 -5.85 -0.93 2.31
C PRO A 34 -4.66 -1.83 1.95
N TRP A 35 -4.81 -2.63 0.89
CA TRP A 35 -3.68 -3.33 0.28
C TRP A 35 -3.13 -2.50 -0.86
N SER A 36 -1.82 -2.31 -0.87
CA SER A 36 -1.13 -1.76 -2.04
C SER A 36 -0.83 -2.88 -3.04
N ARG A 37 -0.71 -2.51 -4.32
CA ARG A 37 -0.23 -3.42 -5.37
C ARG A 37 1.11 -4.07 -4.98
N ARG A 38 2.05 -3.26 -4.48
CA ARG A 38 3.36 -3.72 -4.01
C ARG A 38 3.25 -4.82 -2.95
N ASN A 39 2.37 -4.67 -1.95
CA ASN A 39 2.22 -5.68 -0.91
C ASN A 39 1.56 -6.96 -1.43
N ARG A 40 0.65 -6.87 -2.42
CA ARG A 40 0.11 -8.06 -3.09
C ARG A 40 1.18 -8.79 -3.90
N ASP A 41 2.02 -8.06 -4.63
CA ASP A 41 3.12 -8.64 -5.41
C ASP A 41 4.12 -9.36 -4.50
N LYS A 42 4.47 -8.75 -3.36
CA LYS A 42 5.31 -9.37 -2.31
C LYS A 42 4.67 -10.64 -1.76
N VAL A 43 3.38 -10.59 -1.39
CA VAL A 43 2.64 -11.77 -0.93
C VAL A 43 2.66 -12.89 -1.96
N GLY A 44 2.52 -12.58 -3.26
CA GLY A 44 2.62 -13.58 -4.32
C GLY A 44 3.95 -14.34 -4.30
N LYS A 45 5.07 -13.62 -4.13
CA LYS A 45 6.41 -14.21 -3.99
C LYS A 45 6.55 -15.05 -2.71
N LEU A 46 6.03 -14.55 -1.59
CA LEU A 46 6.09 -15.24 -0.30
C LEU A 46 5.27 -16.53 -0.28
N ILE A 47 4.10 -16.55 -0.92
CA ILE A 47 3.30 -17.77 -1.12
C ILE A 47 4.07 -18.75 -2.00
N GLY A 48 4.61 -18.29 -3.13
CA GLY A 48 5.37 -19.15 -4.05
C GLY A 48 6.65 -19.74 -3.43
N GLY A 49 7.21 -19.09 -2.41
CA GLY A 49 8.34 -19.57 -1.63
C GLY A 49 7.99 -20.25 -0.31
N GLU A 50 6.70 -20.53 -0.04
CA GLU A 50 6.23 -21.21 1.19
C GLU A 50 6.61 -20.51 2.51
N PHE A 51 6.86 -19.19 2.48
CA PHE A 51 7.24 -18.41 3.67
C PHE A 51 6.04 -17.94 4.51
N MET A 52 4.82 -18.12 3.99
CA MET A 52 3.60 -17.62 4.63
C MET A 52 3.20 -18.49 5.81
N THR A 53 2.87 -17.87 6.94
CA THR A 53 2.22 -18.56 8.06
C THR A 53 0.71 -18.63 7.88
N GLU A 54 0.05 -19.50 8.64
CA GLU A 54 -1.42 -19.60 8.67
C GLU A 54 -2.09 -18.27 8.99
N VAL A 55 -1.52 -17.48 9.90
CA VAL A 55 -2.06 -16.17 10.30
C VAL A 55 -1.93 -15.15 9.16
N GLY A 56 -0.80 -15.17 8.44
CA GLY A 56 -0.62 -14.35 7.24
C GLY A 56 -1.63 -14.69 6.14
N LEU A 57 -1.82 -15.99 5.87
CA LEU A 57 -2.82 -16.48 4.91
C LEU A 57 -4.24 -16.07 5.30
N ALA A 58 -4.61 -16.22 6.58
CA ALA A 58 -5.91 -15.81 7.08
C ALA A 58 -6.17 -14.30 6.88
N THR A 59 -5.14 -13.47 6.97
CA THR A 59 -5.22 -12.03 6.73
C THR A 59 -5.52 -11.72 5.26
N ILE A 60 -4.96 -12.49 4.33
CA ILE A 60 -5.24 -12.38 2.89
C ILE A 60 -6.68 -12.81 2.59
N VAL A 61 -7.15 -13.91 3.18
CA VAL A 61 -8.54 -14.37 3.02
C VAL A 61 -9.53 -13.29 3.48
N LYS A 62 -9.31 -12.71 4.67
CA LYS A 62 -10.13 -11.59 5.17
C LYS A 62 -10.15 -10.40 4.21
N ALA A 63 -9.00 -10.10 3.59
CA ALA A 63 -8.87 -9.00 2.64
C ALA A 63 -9.57 -9.25 1.29
N LYS A 64 -9.63 -10.51 0.83
CA LYS A 64 -10.41 -10.91 -0.35
C LYS A 64 -11.90 -10.80 -0.07
N VAL A 65 -12.35 -11.31 1.08
CA VAL A 65 -13.77 -11.27 1.49
C VAL A 65 -14.29 -9.83 1.58
N ASN A 66 -13.47 -8.88 2.02
CA ASN A 66 -13.87 -7.48 2.14
C ASN A 66 -13.47 -6.59 0.95
N GLY A 67 -13.02 -7.19 -0.16
CA GLY A 67 -12.67 -6.51 -1.41
C GLY A 67 -11.44 -5.61 -1.34
N ARG A 68 -10.74 -5.54 -0.20
CA ARG A 68 -9.52 -4.70 -0.06
C ARG A 68 -8.35 -5.26 -0.83
N TRP A 69 -8.33 -6.57 -1.03
CA TRP A 69 -7.35 -7.22 -1.89
C TRP A 69 -7.53 -6.70 -3.32
N GLU A 70 -8.71 -6.85 -3.91
CA GLU A 70 -9.08 -6.48 -5.28
C GLU A 70 -8.89 -4.99 -5.54
N ALA A 71 -9.29 -4.13 -4.59
CA ALA A 71 -9.13 -2.68 -4.68
C ALA A 71 -7.67 -2.22 -4.92
N ALA A 72 -6.67 -3.04 -4.58
CA ALA A 72 -5.26 -2.72 -4.84
C ALA A 72 -4.90 -2.60 -6.34
N TYR A 73 -5.67 -3.22 -7.24
CA TYR A 73 -5.54 -3.09 -8.70
C TYR A 73 -6.72 -2.36 -9.32
N ALA A 74 -7.63 -1.80 -8.52
CA ALA A 74 -8.63 -0.91 -9.09
C ALA A 74 -7.88 0.20 -9.83
N PRO A 75 -8.11 0.38 -11.14
CA PRO A 75 -7.49 1.49 -11.86
C PRO A 75 -7.90 2.77 -11.11
N MET A 76 -6.91 3.61 -10.79
CA MET A 76 -7.25 4.99 -10.45
C MET A 76 -8.00 5.54 -11.66
N ASP A 77 -9.22 6.01 -11.43
CA ASP A 77 -9.95 6.71 -12.48
C ASP A 77 -9.30 8.08 -12.67
N LEU A 78 -8.26 8.10 -13.51
CA LEU A 78 -7.52 9.30 -13.88
C LEU A 78 -8.34 10.20 -14.82
N THR A 79 -9.55 9.79 -15.22
CA THR A 79 -10.43 10.63 -16.05
C THR A 79 -11.23 11.64 -15.23
N ILE A 80 -11.20 11.54 -13.90
CA ILE A 80 -11.82 12.50 -12.98
C ILE A 80 -10.80 13.61 -12.65
N ILE A 81 -10.44 14.41 -13.65
CA ILE A 81 -9.79 15.70 -13.40
C ILE A 81 -10.92 16.73 -13.36
N SER A 82 -11.13 17.41 -12.23
CA SER A 82 -12.17 18.44 -12.15
C SER A 82 -11.78 19.66 -13.01
N ASP A 83 -12.78 20.35 -13.55
CA ASP A 83 -12.55 21.60 -14.29
C ASP A 83 -11.82 22.64 -13.41
N GLU A 84 -12.13 22.66 -12.11
CA GLU A 84 -11.44 23.48 -11.11
C GLU A 84 -9.94 23.17 -11.04
N LEU A 85 -9.55 21.90 -11.06
CA LEU A 85 -8.14 21.49 -11.06
C LEU A 85 -7.45 21.90 -12.37
N LEU A 86 -8.10 21.76 -13.51
CA LEU A 86 -7.57 22.19 -14.80
C LEU A 86 -7.33 23.70 -14.84
N ASP A 87 -8.27 24.49 -14.33
CA ASP A 87 -8.15 25.95 -14.30
C ASP A 87 -7.07 26.41 -13.32
N ALA A 88 -6.96 25.75 -12.16
CA ALA A 88 -5.87 25.98 -11.22
C ALA A 88 -4.50 25.67 -11.86
N LEU A 89 -4.37 24.57 -12.61
CA LEU A 89 -3.14 24.21 -13.32
C LEU A 89 -2.81 25.19 -14.45
N LYS A 90 -3.80 25.66 -15.23
CA LYS A 90 -3.57 26.70 -16.26
C LYS A 90 -3.08 28.01 -15.65
N SER A 91 -3.55 28.36 -14.46
CA SER A 91 -3.17 29.60 -13.77
C SER A 91 -1.74 29.59 -13.21
N ASN A 92 -1.11 28.43 -13.07
CA ASN A 92 0.24 28.28 -12.53
C ASN A 92 1.13 27.43 -13.46
N LYS A 93 1.97 28.09 -14.25
CA LYS A 93 2.88 27.44 -15.20
C LYS A 93 3.80 26.40 -14.55
N MET A 94 4.36 26.69 -13.37
CA MET A 94 5.27 25.75 -12.69
C MET A 94 4.53 24.52 -12.20
N ALA A 95 3.29 24.68 -11.71
CA ALA A 95 2.45 23.54 -11.34
C ALA A 95 2.02 22.73 -12.58
N ASN A 96 1.65 23.41 -13.67
CA ASN A 96 1.28 22.76 -14.94
C ASN A 96 2.41 21.91 -15.51
N ASP A 97 3.63 22.45 -15.53
CA ASP A 97 4.80 21.78 -16.10
C ASP A 97 5.23 20.54 -15.27
N ASN A 98 4.67 20.33 -14.06
CA ASN A 98 5.01 19.23 -13.14
C ASN A 98 3.81 18.37 -12.70
N PHE A 99 2.63 18.56 -13.30
CA PHE A 99 1.41 17.80 -13.01
C PHE A 99 1.31 16.56 -13.90
#